data_AF-A0A975JBV9-F1
#
_entry.id   AF-A0A975JBV9-F1
#
_cell.length_a   1.000
_cell.length_b   1.000
_cell.length_c   1.000
_cell.angle_alpha   90.00
_cell.angle_beta   90.00
_cell.angle_gamma   90.00
#
_symmetry.space_group_name_H-M   'P 1'
#
loop_
_entity.id
_entity.type
_entity.pdbx_description
1 polymer ?
#
loop_
_entity_poly.entity_id
_entity_poly.type
_entity_poly.pdbx_seq_one_letter_code
_entity_poly.pdbx_strand_id
1 'polypeptide(L)'
;MLILRPPDRRLRFLIDPVAFAVALIGGPVIFTLFSFWALFVPIFALAMGGPVYLLLGTPLLMWHLRHNEGDPSDLGWLAFKTMVVGMLAAILAALVTGNEDLFGLGMFYSGFGMIFAPAWAYFFGVIYRRLRRDFYATPRLA
;
A
#
# COMPACT_ATOMS: atom_id res chain seq x y z
N MET A 1 23.00 8.66 40.41
CA MET A 1 21.75 7.87 40.35
C MET A 1 21.30 7.88 38.89
N LEU A 2 21.57 6.80 38.14
CA LEU A 2 21.26 6.73 36.71
C LEU A 2 19.84 6.17 36.58
N ILE A 3 18.86 7.02 36.23
CA ILE A 3 17.48 6.59 36.01
C ILE A 3 17.46 5.81 34.69
N LEU A 4 17.50 4.49 34.76
CA LEU A 4 17.18 3.62 33.63
C LEU A 4 15.70 3.84 33.31
N ARG A 5 15.40 4.67 32.30
CA ARG A 5 14.05 4.71 31.74
C ARG A 5 13.73 3.30 31.25
N PRO A 6 12.63 2.67 31.69
CA PRO A 6 12.22 1.40 31.11
C PRO A 6 12.08 1.58 29.58
N PRO A 7 12.39 0.53 28.79
CA PRO A 7 12.20 0.62 27.34
C PRO A 7 10.76 1.04 27.06
N ASP A 8 10.63 2.12 26.31
CA ASP A 8 9.34 2.69 25.91
C ASP A 8 8.57 1.62 25.13
N ARG A 9 7.64 0.93 25.83
CA ARG A 9 6.87 -0.17 25.24
C ARG A 9 5.90 0.44 24.23
N ARG A 10 6.34 0.51 22.98
CA ARG A 10 5.53 1.03 21.89
C ARG A 10 4.34 0.10 21.65
N LEU A 11 3.14 0.64 21.80
CA LEU A 11 1.91 -0.03 21.44
C LEU A 11 1.89 -0.28 19.93
N ARG A 12 1.66 -1.53 19.52
CA ARG A 12 1.57 -1.96 18.11
C ARG A 12 0.31 -2.77 17.88
N PHE A 13 -0.29 -2.62 16.71
CA PHE A 13 -1.39 -3.49 16.31
C PHE A 13 -0.86 -4.84 15.82
N LEU A 14 -1.57 -5.91 16.20
CA LEU A 14 -1.42 -7.21 15.58
C LEU A 14 -2.21 -7.19 14.26
N ILE A 15 -1.64 -7.74 13.21
CA ILE A 15 -2.30 -7.85 11.91
C ILE A 15 -3.13 -9.14 11.90
N ASP A 16 -4.41 -9.04 11.57
CA ASP A 16 -5.25 -10.20 11.29
C ASP A 16 -4.81 -10.79 9.94
N PRO A 17 -4.16 -11.97 9.89
CA PRO A 17 -3.57 -12.48 8.66
C PRO A 17 -4.62 -12.84 7.60
N VAL A 18 -5.81 -13.28 8.04
CA VAL A 18 -6.89 -13.66 7.12
C VAL A 18 -7.52 -12.41 6.53
N ALA A 19 -7.88 -11.43 7.36
CA ALA A 19 -8.42 -10.17 6.88
C ALA A 19 -7.42 -9.44 5.98
N PHE A 20 -6.13 -9.49 6.31
CA PHE A 20 -5.05 -8.91 5.51
C PHE A 20 -4.97 -9.57 4.13
N ALA A 21 -4.88 -10.91 4.06
CA ALA A 21 -4.78 -11.61 2.79
C ALA A 21 -6.00 -11.39 1.89
N VAL A 22 -7.21 -11.46 2.47
CA VAL A 22 -8.45 -11.18 1.73
C VAL A 22 -8.50 -9.74 1.24
N ALA A 23 -8.10 -8.77 2.06
CA ALA A 23 -8.06 -7.37 1.65
C ALA A 23 -6.98 -7.09 0.59
N LEU A 24 -5.81 -7.75 0.67
CA LEU A 24 -4.69 -7.58 -0.24
C LEU A 24 -5.08 -7.98 -1.67
N ILE A 25 -5.79 -9.09 -1.82
CA ILE A 25 -6.29 -9.52 -3.13
C ILE A 25 -7.58 -8.79 -3.49
N GLY A 26 -8.48 -8.66 -2.52
CA GLY A 26 -9.81 -8.08 -2.71
C GLY A 26 -9.79 -6.61 -3.07
N GLY A 27 -8.85 -5.81 -2.56
CA GLY A 27 -8.78 -4.38 -2.84
C GLY A 27 -8.66 -4.07 -4.33
N PRO A 28 -7.59 -4.54 -5.01
CA PRO A 28 -7.43 -4.42 -6.45
C PRO A 28 -8.57 -5.05 -7.26
N VAL A 29 -9.03 -6.24 -6.88
CA VAL A 29 -10.08 -6.97 -7.61
C VAL A 29 -11.41 -6.24 -7.54
N ILE A 30 -11.85 -5.81 -6.36
CA ILE A 30 -13.12 -5.10 -6.17
C ILE A 30 -13.08 -3.75 -6.90
N PHE A 31 -11.99 -2.99 -6.78
CA PHE A 31 -11.84 -1.74 -7.53
C PHE A 31 -11.95 -1.99 -9.05
N THR A 32 -11.27 -3.02 -9.54
CA THR A 32 -11.30 -3.39 -10.96
C THR A 32 -12.71 -3.78 -11.40
N LEU A 33 -13.42 -4.60 -10.62
CA LEU A 33 -14.81 -4.99 -10.90
C LEU A 33 -15.76 -3.78 -10.96
N PHE A 34 -15.52 -2.73 -10.18
CA PHE A 34 -16.35 -1.52 -10.25
C PHE A 34 -15.97 -0.55 -11.37
N SER A 35 -14.76 -0.66 -11.93
CA SER A 35 -14.22 0.34 -12.87
C SER A 35 -13.90 -0.19 -14.27
N PHE A 36 -13.84 -1.51 -14.49
CA PHE A 36 -13.35 -2.10 -15.75
C PHE A 36 -14.10 -1.65 -17.01
N TRP A 37 -15.37 -1.30 -16.87
CA TRP A 37 -16.21 -0.82 -17.98
C TRP A 37 -15.77 0.54 -18.53
N ALA A 38 -15.05 1.34 -17.74
CA ALA A 38 -14.59 2.67 -18.11
C ALA A 38 -13.26 2.62 -18.90
N LEU A 39 -13.22 1.84 -20.00
CA LEU A 39 -12.10 1.70 -20.97
C LEU A 39 -11.20 0.43 -20.85
N PHE A 40 -11.57 -0.60 -20.09
CA PHE A 40 -10.74 -1.81 -19.84
C PHE A 40 -9.35 -1.56 -19.19
N VAL A 41 -8.94 -0.30 -19.02
CA VAL A 41 -7.70 0.12 -18.35
C VAL A 41 -7.51 -0.54 -16.98
N PRO A 42 -8.54 -0.70 -16.14
CA PRO A 42 -8.36 -1.35 -14.84
C PRO A 42 -7.92 -2.82 -14.90
N ILE A 43 -8.31 -3.58 -15.93
CA ILE A 43 -7.87 -4.97 -16.10
C ILE A 43 -6.38 -5.01 -16.44
N PHE A 44 -5.96 -4.13 -17.35
CA PHE A 44 -4.54 -3.99 -17.70
C PHE A 44 -3.71 -3.51 -16.50
N ALA A 45 -4.22 -2.53 -15.75
CA ALA A 45 -3.59 -2.06 -14.52
C ALA A 45 -3.47 -3.18 -13.48
N LEU A 46 -4.49 -4.03 -13.33
CA LEU A 46 -4.44 -5.19 -12.44
C LEU A 46 -3.37 -6.21 -12.87
N ALA A 47 -3.29 -6.53 -14.16
CA ALA A 47 -2.31 -7.48 -14.69
C ALA A 47 -0.86 -7.01 -14.53
N MET A 48 -0.59 -5.73 -14.86
CA MET A 48 0.77 -5.17 -14.83
C MET A 48 1.16 -4.63 -13.45
N GLY A 49 0.25 -3.92 -12.80
CA GLY A 49 0.47 -3.28 -11.49
C GLY A 49 0.27 -4.21 -10.31
N GLY A 50 -0.52 -5.29 -10.46
CA GLY A 50 -0.81 -6.26 -9.40
C GLY A 50 0.45 -6.87 -8.79
N PRO A 51 1.39 -7.42 -9.59
CA PRO A 51 2.67 -7.92 -9.07
C PRO A 51 3.46 -6.87 -8.30
N VAL A 52 3.55 -5.63 -8.82
CA VAL A 52 4.26 -4.53 -8.15
C VAL A 52 3.60 -4.16 -6.83
N TYR A 53 2.26 -4.10 -6.79
CA TYR A 53 1.48 -3.87 -5.59
C TYR A 53 1.69 -4.98 -4.55
N LEU A 54 1.73 -6.25 -4.95
CA LEU A 54 1.98 -7.34 -4.01
C LEU A 54 3.41 -7.29 -3.46
N LEU A 55 4.40 -6.97 -4.29
CA LEU A 55 5.80 -6.92 -3.88
C LEU A 55 6.10 -5.73 -2.97
N LEU A 56 5.63 -4.53 -3.32
CA LEU A 56 5.94 -3.29 -2.61
C LEU A 56 4.85 -2.89 -1.62
N GLY A 57 3.59 -3.07 -1.99
CA GLY A 57 2.44 -2.73 -1.15
C GLY A 57 2.34 -3.62 0.08
N THR A 58 2.59 -4.92 -0.03
CA THR A 58 2.52 -5.84 1.13
C THR A 58 3.39 -5.39 2.30
N PRO A 59 4.72 -5.24 2.17
CA PRO A 59 5.56 -4.83 3.29
C PRO A 59 5.20 -3.42 3.80
N LEU A 60 4.79 -2.51 2.91
CA LEU A 60 4.41 -1.15 3.27
C LEU A 60 3.11 -1.10 4.08
N LEU A 61 2.08 -1.82 3.63
CA LEU A 61 0.79 -1.94 4.33
C LEU A 61 0.97 -2.65 5.67
N MET A 62 1.75 -3.73 5.71
CA MET A 62 2.09 -4.39 6.98
C MET A 62 2.78 -3.43 7.94
N TRP A 63 3.78 -2.69 7.47
CA TRP A 63 4.47 -1.70 8.29
C TRP A 63 3.49 -0.64 8.82
N HIS A 64 2.62 -0.10 7.97
CA HIS A 64 1.67 0.93 8.37
C HIS A 64 0.64 0.40 9.37
N LEU A 65 0.05 -0.78 9.12
CA LEU A 65 -0.95 -1.41 10.00
C LEU A 65 -0.37 -1.76 11.37
N ARG A 66 0.93 -2.01 11.50
CA ARG A 66 1.54 -2.24 12.83
C ARG A 66 1.53 -0.99 13.72
N HIS A 67 1.38 0.19 13.14
CA HIS A 67 1.45 1.47 13.85
C HIS A 67 0.13 2.25 13.84
N ASN A 68 -0.82 1.88 12.97
CA ASN A 68 -2.06 2.61 12.75
C ASN A 68 -3.24 1.66 12.57
N GLU A 69 -4.45 2.17 12.77
CA GLU A 69 -5.69 1.39 12.66
C GLU A 69 -6.06 1.00 11.22
N GLY A 70 -5.31 1.44 10.21
CA GLY A 70 -5.59 1.09 8.81
C GLY A 70 -6.84 1.78 8.26
N ASP A 71 -7.00 3.08 8.54
CA ASP A 71 -8.05 3.87 7.89
C ASP A 71 -7.87 3.84 6.36
N PRO A 72 -8.95 3.63 5.58
CA PRO A 72 -8.87 3.56 4.12
C PRO A 72 -8.23 4.81 3.50
N SER A 73 -8.52 5.98 4.03
CA SER A 73 -8.04 7.26 3.49
C SER A 73 -6.55 7.41 3.75
N ASP A 74 -6.10 7.07 4.95
CA ASP A 74 -4.68 7.09 5.31
C ASP A 74 -3.86 6.11 4.46
N LEU A 75 -4.40 4.93 4.20
CA LEU A 75 -3.77 3.93 3.33
C LEU A 75 -3.72 4.36 1.87
N GLY A 76 -4.79 4.97 1.36
CA GLY A 76 -4.81 5.60 0.04
C GLY A 76 -3.74 6.70 -0.08
N TRP A 77 -3.61 7.54 0.95
CA TRP A 77 -2.63 8.61 0.97
C TRP A 77 -1.19 8.13 1.15
N LEU A 78 -0.99 7.07 1.92
CA LEU A 78 0.29 6.36 2.01
C LEU A 78 0.72 5.88 0.62
N ALA A 79 -0.16 5.16 -0.09
CA ALA A 79 0.14 4.65 -1.42
C ALA A 79 0.42 5.77 -2.42
N PHE A 80 -0.33 6.88 -2.37
CA PHE A 80 -0.08 8.06 -3.21
C PHE A 80 1.32 8.63 -2.98
N LYS A 81 1.70 8.87 -1.72
CA LYS A 81 3.03 9.36 -1.35
C LYS A 81 4.14 8.40 -1.80
N THR A 82 3.92 7.09 -1.64
CA THR A 82 4.87 6.08 -2.12
C THR A 82 5.06 6.14 -3.62
N MET A 83 3.99 6.36 -4.40
CA MET A 83 4.10 6.54 -5.86
C MET A 83 4.87 7.80 -6.23
N VAL A 84 4.62 8.92 -5.53
CA VAL A 84 5.38 10.16 -5.74
C VAL A 84 6.87 9.95 -5.43
N VAL A 85 7.20 9.33 -4.30
CA VAL A 85 8.60 9.04 -3.94
C VAL A 85 9.24 8.07 -4.94
N GLY A 86 8.51 7.04 -5.36
CA GLY A 86 8.97 6.09 -6.37
C GLY A 86 9.23 6.75 -7.73
N MET A 87 8.36 7.67 -8.16
CA MET A 87 8.54 8.46 -9.37
C MET A 87 9.82 9.31 -9.29
N LEU A 88 9.99 10.06 -8.20
CA LEU A 88 11.18 10.89 -8.01
C LEU A 88 12.47 10.06 -7.98
N ALA A 89 12.43 8.88 -7.33
CA ALA A 89 13.55 7.95 -7.31
C ALA A 89 13.88 7.40 -8.71
N ALA A 90 12.87 7.05 -9.51
CA ALA A 90 13.05 6.57 -10.87
C ALA A 90 13.64 7.67 -11.78
N ILE A 91 13.14 8.90 -11.69
CA ILE A 91 13.69 10.05 -12.41
C ILE A 91 15.16 10.27 -12.04
N LEU A 92 15.47 10.29 -10.75
CA LEU A 92 16.85 10.46 -10.28
C LEU A 92 17.76 9.33 -10.77
N ALA A 93 17.31 8.08 -10.69
CA ALA A 93 18.06 6.92 -11.15
C ALA A 93 18.33 6.98 -12.67
N ALA A 94 17.33 7.37 -13.46
CA ALA A 94 17.48 7.54 -14.91
C ALA A 94 18.49 8.65 -15.24
N LEU A 95 18.43 9.79 -14.54
CA LEU A 95 19.38 10.89 -14.72
C LEU A 95 20.82 10.49 -14.38
N VAL A 96 21.02 9.76 -13.28
CA VAL A 96 22.35 9.30 -12.83
C VAL A 96 22.94 8.26 -13.77
N THR A 97 22.10 7.40 -14.35
CA THR A 97 22.54 6.31 -15.23
C THR A 97 22.53 6.67 -16.71
N GLY A 98 21.91 7.79 -17.10
CA GLY A 98 21.65 8.13 -18.50
C GLY A 98 20.71 7.15 -19.21
N ASN A 99 19.91 6.38 -18.46
CA ASN A 99 19.07 5.30 -19.00
C ASN A 99 17.65 5.79 -19.29
N GLU A 100 17.33 6.01 -20.56
CA GLU A 100 16.01 6.48 -21.02
C GLU A 100 14.91 5.43 -20.83
N ASP A 101 15.22 4.13 -20.95
CA ASP A 101 14.24 3.06 -20.72
C ASP A 101 13.77 3.03 -19.26
N LEU A 102 14.68 3.27 -18.33
CA LEU A 102 14.36 3.37 -16.90
C LEU A 102 13.45 4.57 -16.62
N PHE A 103 13.68 5.70 -17.30
CA PHE A 103 12.79 6.85 -17.23
C PHE A 103 11.40 6.52 -17.76
N GLY A 104 11.31 5.93 -18.95
CA GLY A 104 10.04 5.54 -19.57
C GLY A 104 9.24 4.57 -18.71
N LEU A 105 9.90 3.53 -18.19
CA LEU A 105 9.28 2.54 -17.31
C LEU A 105 8.84 3.17 -15.97
N GLY A 106 9.67 4.03 -15.39
CA GLY A 106 9.32 4.80 -14.19
C GLY A 106 8.08 5.66 -14.38
N MET A 107 8.03 6.43 -15.48
CA MET A 107 6.89 7.28 -15.81
C MET A 107 5.62 6.46 -16.08
N PHE A 108 5.73 5.33 -16.79
CA PHE A 108 4.61 4.44 -17.04
C PHE A 108 4.00 3.89 -15.75
N TYR A 109 4.82 3.28 -14.86
CA TYR A 109 4.32 2.71 -13.61
C TYR A 109 3.81 3.77 -12.63
N SER A 110 4.49 4.92 -12.53
CA SER A 110 4.07 5.99 -11.63
C SER A 110 2.83 6.72 -12.14
N GLY A 111 2.70 6.97 -13.44
CA GLY A 111 1.53 7.63 -14.02
C GLY A 111 0.23 6.88 -13.75
N PHE A 112 0.19 5.58 -14.05
CA PHE A 112 -0.95 4.74 -13.66
C PHE A 112 -1.01 4.54 -12.14
N GLY A 113 0.13 4.28 -11.50
CA GLY A 113 0.25 4.00 -10.07
C GLY A 113 -0.34 5.11 -9.19
N MET A 114 -0.23 6.38 -9.58
CA MET A 114 -0.80 7.52 -8.84
C MET A 114 -2.33 7.44 -8.69
N ILE A 115 -3.03 6.73 -9.56
CA ILE A 115 -4.48 6.55 -9.49
C ILE A 115 -4.82 5.19 -8.87
N PHE A 116 -4.22 4.12 -9.44
CA PHE A 116 -4.59 2.75 -9.09
C PHE A 116 -4.08 2.35 -7.71
N ALA A 117 -2.85 2.73 -7.31
CA ALA A 117 -2.31 2.32 -6.01
C ALA A 117 -3.08 2.93 -4.82
N PRO A 118 -3.42 4.24 -4.81
CA PRO A 118 -4.30 4.81 -3.78
C PRO A 118 -5.68 4.17 -3.74
N ALA A 119 -6.29 3.93 -4.90
CA ALA A 119 -7.60 3.30 -4.97
C ALA A 119 -7.55 1.87 -4.40
N TRP A 120 -6.58 1.05 -4.81
CA TRP A 120 -6.42 -0.30 -4.29
C TRP A 120 -6.14 -0.33 -2.79
N ALA A 121 -5.29 0.57 -2.29
CA ALA A 121 -5.01 0.71 -0.85
C ALA A 121 -6.25 1.18 -0.05
N TYR A 122 -7.07 2.05 -0.63
CA TYR A 122 -8.34 2.45 -0.04
C TYR A 122 -9.30 1.26 0.09
N PHE A 123 -9.53 0.53 -1.01
CA PHE A 123 -10.40 -0.66 -0.98
C PHE A 123 -9.85 -1.75 -0.06
N PHE A 124 -8.53 -1.94 -0.02
CA PHE A 124 -7.87 -2.78 0.97
C PHE A 124 -8.27 -2.36 2.40
N GLY A 125 -8.17 -1.08 2.74
CA GLY A 125 -8.52 -0.58 4.08
C GLY A 125 -9.98 -0.83 4.43
N VAL A 126 -10.89 -0.62 3.48
CA VAL A 126 -12.34 -0.87 3.66
C VAL A 126 -12.60 -2.34 3.99
N ILE A 127 -11.99 -3.26 3.23
CA ILE A 127 -12.17 -4.71 3.42
C ILE A 127 -11.52 -5.15 4.73
N TYR A 128 -10.27 -4.73 4.98
CA TYR A 128 -9.51 -5.10 6.16
C TYR A 128 -10.23 -4.72 7.45
N ARG A 129 -10.73 -3.48 7.55
CA ARG A 129 -11.44 -3.02 8.76
C ARG A 129 -12.77 -3.73 8.98
N ARG A 130 -13.44 -4.16 7.91
CA ARG A 130 -14.70 -4.91 8.00
C ARG A 130 -14.51 -6.37 8.41
N LEU A 131 -13.39 -6.98 8.02
CA LEU A 131 -13.13 -8.40 8.27
C LEU A 131 -12.26 -8.68 9.50
N ARG A 132 -11.42 -7.72 9.92
CA ARG A 132 -10.56 -7.88 11.10
C ARG A 132 -11.41 -8.16 12.33
N ARG A 133 -10.97 -9.09 13.16
CA ARG A 133 -11.63 -9.36 14.45
C ARG A 133 -11.27 -8.29 15.48
N ASP A 134 -12.15 -8.04 16.44
CA ASP A 134 -11.97 -7.05 17.51
C ASP A 134 -10.64 -7.25 18.27
N PHE A 135 -10.21 -8.50 18.43
CA PHE A 135 -8.93 -8.86 19.03
C PHE A 135 -7.72 -8.16 18.38
N TYR A 136 -7.78 -7.90 17.06
CA TYR A 136 -6.74 -7.24 16.26
C TYR A 136 -6.99 -5.72 16.13
N ALA A 137 -8.14 -5.21 16.56
CA ALA A 137 -8.49 -3.79 16.50
C ALA A 137 -7.92 -2.96 17.66
N THR A 138 -7.32 -3.60 18.66
CA THR A 138 -6.72 -2.92 19.82
C THR A 138 -5.19 -3.07 19.80
N PRO A 139 -4.42 -1.99 19.98
CA PRO A 139 -2.97 -2.09 20.00
C PRO A 139 -2.49 -2.75 21.30
N ARG A 140 -1.36 -3.46 21.23
CA ARG A 140 -0.78 -4.23 22.34
C ARG A 140 0.65 -3.83 22.60
N LEU A 141 1.11 -4.07 23.82
CA LEU A 141 2.51 -3.93 24.17
C LEU A 141 3.32 -4.94 23.35
N ALA A 142 4.21 -4.43 22.51
CA ALA A 142 5.13 -5.22 21.70
C ALA A 142 6.43 -5.53 22.44
#